data_AF-A9ZTJ9-F1
#
_entry.id   AF-A9ZTJ9-F1
#
_cell.length_a   1.000
_cell.length_b   1.000
_cell.length_c   1.000
_cell.angle_alpha   90.00
_cell.angle_beta   90.00
_cell.angle_gamma   90.00
#
_symmetry.space_group_name_H-M   'P 1'
#
loop_
_entity.id
_entity.type
_entity.pdbx_description
1 polymer ?
#
loop_
_entity_poly.entity_id
_entity_poly.type
_entity_poly.pdbx_seq_one_letter_code
_entity_poly.pdbx_strand_id
1 'polypeptide(L)'
;IKRLGKRFKKLDLDNSGSLSVEEFMSLPELQQNPLVQRVIDIFDTDGNGEVDFKEFIEGVSQFSVKGDKEQKLRFAFRIYDMDKDGYISNGELFQVLKMMVGNNLKDTQLQQIVDKTIINADKDGDGRISFEEFCAVVGG
;
A
#
# COMPACT_ATOMS: atom_id res chain seq x y z
N ILE A 1 8.73 0.68 21.54
CA ILE A 1 8.46 2.15 21.59
C ILE A 1 9.75 2.99 21.56
N LYS A 2 10.66 2.94 22.55
CA LYS A 2 11.88 3.80 22.58
C LYS A 2 12.76 3.78 21.30
N ARG A 3 12.92 2.62 20.64
CA ARG A 3 13.69 2.50 19.39
C ARG A 3 12.99 3.13 18.19
N LEU A 4 11.66 3.05 18.13
CA LEU A 4 10.86 3.64 17.04
C LEU A 4 10.81 5.16 17.17
N GLY A 5 10.65 5.70 18.38
CA GLY A 5 10.74 7.15 18.62
C GLY A 5 12.08 7.75 18.20
N LYS A 6 13.20 7.04 18.42
CA LYS A 6 14.52 7.48 17.92
C LYS A 6 14.63 7.46 16.39
N ARG A 7 13.94 6.53 15.72
CA ARG A 7 13.93 6.47 14.24
C ARG A 7 13.06 7.59 13.68
N PHE A 8 11.87 7.78 14.23
CA PHE A 8 10.97 8.87 13.85
C PHE A 8 11.68 10.22 13.92
N LYS A 9 12.27 10.57 15.08
CA LYS A 9 13.06 11.80 15.24
C LYS A 9 14.28 11.95 14.35
N LYS A 10 14.76 10.87 13.73
CA LYS A 10 15.88 10.93 12.78
C LYS A 10 15.36 11.21 11.36
N LEU A 11 14.13 10.82 11.07
CA LEU A 11 13.46 11.01 9.79
C LEU A 11 12.77 12.38 9.74
N ASP A 12 12.23 12.84 10.86
CA ASP A 12 11.68 14.19 11.05
C ASP A 12 12.84 15.20 11.05
N LEU A 13 13.22 15.64 9.86
CA LEU A 13 14.38 16.47 9.59
C LEU A 13 14.09 17.93 9.93
N ASP A 14 12.85 18.38 9.74
CA ASP A 14 12.43 19.73 10.03
C ASP A 14 11.90 19.92 11.48
N ASN A 15 11.69 18.83 12.22
CA ASN A 15 11.12 18.79 13.57
C ASN A 15 9.66 19.27 13.62
N SER A 16 8.91 19.06 12.54
CA SER A 16 7.46 19.31 12.46
C SER A 16 6.66 18.41 13.40
N GLY A 17 7.20 17.23 13.74
CA GLY A 17 6.50 16.21 14.53
C GLY A 17 5.64 15.25 13.69
N SER A 18 5.70 15.39 12.37
CA SER A 18 5.13 14.52 11.34
C SER A 18 6.24 14.13 10.36
N LEU A 19 5.96 13.17 9.46
CA LEU A 19 6.88 12.75 8.42
C LEU A 19 6.28 13.02 7.05
N SER A 20 6.92 13.90 6.28
CA SER A 20 6.54 14.16 4.89
C SER A 20 7.01 13.04 3.97
N VAL A 21 6.45 12.98 2.75
CA VAL A 21 6.90 12.03 1.71
C VAL A 21 8.40 12.20 1.43
N GLU A 22 8.89 13.43 1.36
CA GLU A 22 10.30 13.74 1.14
C GLU A 22 11.20 13.18 2.25
N GLU A 23 10.74 13.25 3.50
CA GLU A 23 11.46 12.72 4.66
C GLU A 23 11.50 11.20 4.65
N PHE A 24 10.43 10.51 4.25
CA PHE A 24 10.47 9.07 3.99
C PHE A 24 11.46 8.73 2.86
N MET A 25 11.45 9.52 1.78
CA MET A 25 12.34 9.33 0.62
C MET A 25 13.81 9.69 0.91
N SER A 26 14.12 10.27 2.08
CA SER A 26 15.49 10.43 2.55
C SER A 26 16.17 9.08 2.86
N LEU A 27 15.39 8.00 3.07
CA LEU A 27 15.88 6.65 3.27
C LEU A 27 16.23 5.98 1.94
N PRO A 28 17.51 5.66 1.67
CA PRO A 28 17.93 5.04 0.42
C PRO A 28 17.20 3.71 0.12
N GLU A 29 16.84 2.96 1.16
CA GLU A 29 16.13 1.70 1.04
C GLU A 29 14.69 1.88 0.52
N LEU A 30 14.08 3.05 0.71
CA LEU A 30 12.73 3.35 0.27
C LEU A 30 12.70 3.97 -1.13
N GLN A 31 13.78 4.66 -1.55
CA GLN A 31 13.87 5.32 -2.86
C GLN A 31 13.68 4.35 -4.05
N GLN A 32 14.05 3.08 -3.89
CA GLN A 32 13.94 2.07 -4.94
C GLN A 32 12.62 1.30 -4.88
N ASN A 33 11.76 1.55 -3.89
CA ASN A 33 10.50 0.85 -3.74
C ASN A 33 9.36 1.62 -4.45
N PRO A 34 8.81 1.11 -5.57
CA PRO A 34 7.75 1.80 -6.31
C PRO A 34 6.43 1.93 -5.52
N LEU A 35 6.28 1.20 -4.43
CA LEU A 35 5.08 1.19 -3.59
C LEU A 35 5.24 2.05 -2.33
N VAL A 36 6.35 2.78 -2.18
CA VAL A 36 6.58 3.60 -0.97
C VAL A 36 5.46 4.59 -0.74
N GLN A 37 4.95 5.26 -1.79
CA GLN A 37 3.84 6.19 -1.66
C GLN A 37 2.60 5.49 -1.12
N ARG A 38 2.27 4.31 -1.64
CA ARG A 38 1.13 3.51 -1.15
C ARG A 38 1.29 3.12 0.31
N VAL A 39 2.50 2.79 0.76
CA VAL A 39 2.77 2.50 2.17
C VAL A 39 2.55 3.74 3.04
N ILE A 40 2.98 4.91 2.58
CA ILE A 40 2.77 6.19 3.27
C ILE A 40 1.27 6.51 3.36
N ASP A 41 0.53 6.40 2.25
CA ASP A 41 -0.92 6.64 2.19
C ASP A 41 -1.74 5.71 3.11
N ILE A 42 -1.20 4.51 3.42
CA ILE A 42 -1.80 3.57 4.38
C ILE A 42 -1.47 3.96 5.83
N PHE A 43 -0.31 4.57 6.06
CA PHE A 43 0.11 5.03 7.39
C PHE A 43 -0.60 6.32 7.75
N ASP A 44 -0.77 7.22 6.78
CA ASP A 44 -1.57 8.45 6.87
C ASP A 44 -3.06 8.07 6.97
N THR A 45 -3.55 7.96 8.21
CA THR A 45 -4.91 7.52 8.51
C THR A 45 -5.91 8.66 8.48
N ASP A 46 -5.47 9.88 8.77
CA ASP A 46 -6.32 11.07 8.73
C ASP A 46 -6.35 11.77 7.35
N GLY A 47 -5.45 11.39 6.45
CA GLY A 47 -5.38 11.86 5.07
C GLY A 47 -4.81 13.28 4.94
N ASN A 48 -4.00 13.72 5.91
CA ASN A 48 -3.43 15.07 5.92
C ASN A 48 -2.19 15.21 5.01
N GLY A 49 -1.68 14.11 4.45
CA GLY A 49 -0.53 14.07 3.56
C GLY A 49 0.82 13.86 4.26
N GLU A 50 0.82 13.75 5.58
CA GLU A 50 1.98 13.50 6.42
C GLU A 50 1.69 12.37 7.41
N VAL A 51 2.73 11.73 7.95
CA VAL A 51 2.56 10.62 8.91
C VAL A 51 3.01 11.06 10.29
N ASP A 52 2.07 11.21 11.23
CA ASP A 52 2.41 11.58 12.60
C ASP A 52 3.06 10.43 13.39
N PHE A 53 3.55 10.70 14.60
CA PHE A 53 4.21 9.67 15.39
C PHE A 53 3.28 8.50 15.78
N LYS A 54 2.00 8.75 16.01
CA LYS A 54 1.02 7.72 16.35
C LYS A 54 0.78 6.82 15.13
N GLU A 55 0.52 7.42 13.98
CA GLU A 55 0.33 6.76 12.69
C GLU A 55 1.54 5.93 12.28
N PHE A 56 2.74 6.47 12.44
CA PHE A 56 3.98 5.74 12.20
C PHE A 56 4.09 4.48 13.06
N ILE A 57 3.73 4.56 14.34
CA ILE A 57 3.75 3.41 15.25
C ILE A 57 2.70 2.38 14.86
N GLU A 58 1.49 2.82 14.54
CA GLU A 58 0.39 1.96 14.10
C GLU A 58 0.76 1.23 12.80
N GLY A 59 1.24 1.96 11.79
CA GLY A 59 1.71 1.40 10.51
C GLY A 59 2.82 0.36 10.69
N VAL A 60 3.89 0.70 11.42
CA VAL A 60 5.02 -0.22 11.65
C VAL A 60 4.61 -1.45 12.47
N SER A 61 3.60 -1.33 13.33
CA SER A 61 3.12 -2.46 14.14
C SER A 61 2.50 -3.59 13.28
N GLN A 62 1.94 -3.25 12.12
CA GLN A 62 1.35 -4.19 11.17
C GLN A 62 2.40 -5.15 10.56
N PHE A 63 3.67 -4.74 10.56
CA PHE A 63 4.80 -5.55 10.08
C PHE A 63 5.52 -6.33 11.17
N SER A 64 5.04 -6.29 12.42
CA SER A 64 5.68 -7.03 13.50
C SER A 64 5.57 -8.55 13.26
N VAL A 65 6.62 -9.29 13.64
CA VAL A 65 6.81 -10.74 13.33
C VAL A 65 5.68 -11.64 13.85
N LYS A 66 4.79 -11.12 14.70
CA LYS A 66 3.60 -11.82 15.22
C LYS A 66 2.35 -11.66 14.35
N GLY A 67 2.44 -10.93 13.23
CA GLY A 67 1.29 -10.66 12.38
C GLY A 67 0.71 -11.93 11.77
N ASP A 68 -0.56 -12.16 12.04
CA ASP A 68 -1.34 -13.26 11.46
C ASP A 68 -1.33 -13.14 9.92
N LYS A 69 -1.42 -14.28 9.21
CA LYS A 69 -1.47 -14.33 7.74
C LYS A 69 -2.52 -13.36 7.20
N GLU A 70 -3.66 -13.24 7.88
CA GLU A 70 -4.72 -12.31 7.54
C GLU A 70 -4.27 -10.85 7.58
N GLN A 71 -3.50 -10.43 8.57
CA GLN A 71 -3.03 -9.03 8.68
C GLN A 71 -2.12 -8.66 7.49
N LYS A 72 -1.27 -9.59 7.04
CA LYS A 72 -0.43 -9.40 5.86
C LYS A 72 -1.28 -9.30 4.59
N LEU A 73 -2.31 -10.13 4.46
CA LEU A 73 -3.25 -10.06 3.34
C LEU A 73 -4.03 -8.73 3.34
N ARG A 74 -4.51 -8.27 4.50
CA ARG A 74 -5.19 -6.96 4.63
C ARG A 74 -4.27 -5.79 4.32
N PHE A 75 -2.99 -5.89 4.69
CA PHE A 75 -2.02 -4.88 4.31
C PHE A 75 -1.78 -4.88 2.80
N ALA A 76 -1.59 -6.06 2.20
CA ALA A 76 -1.42 -6.19 0.76
C ALA A 76 -2.64 -5.69 -0.02
N PHE A 77 -3.86 -5.99 0.46
CA PHE A 77 -5.10 -5.50 -0.11
C PHE A 77 -5.16 -3.97 -0.14
N ARG A 78 -4.83 -3.31 0.99
CA ARG A 78 -4.79 -1.84 1.11
C ARG A 78 -3.75 -1.15 0.23
N ILE A 79 -2.74 -1.87 -0.27
CA ILE A 79 -1.83 -1.31 -1.27
C ILE A 79 -2.59 -1.06 -2.58
N TYR A 80 -3.52 -1.97 -2.93
CA TYR A 80 -4.36 -1.89 -4.11
C TYR A 80 -5.59 -1.00 -3.92
N ASP A 81 -6.36 -1.17 -2.84
CA ASP A 81 -7.54 -0.36 -2.51
C ASP A 81 -7.09 1.08 -2.16
N MET A 82 -7.21 2.00 -3.13
CA MET A 82 -6.68 3.36 -3.05
C MET A 82 -7.66 4.34 -2.41
N ASP A 83 -8.94 4.21 -2.73
CA ASP A 83 -10.00 5.05 -2.18
C ASP A 83 -10.56 4.54 -0.85
N LYS A 84 -10.11 3.36 -0.39
CA LYS A 84 -10.48 2.74 0.89
C LYS A 84 -11.96 2.34 0.91
N ASP A 85 -12.56 2.03 -0.24
CA ASP A 85 -13.96 1.59 -0.34
C ASP A 85 -14.16 0.11 0.03
N GLY A 86 -13.07 -0.64 0.23
CA GLY A 86 -13.07 -2.06 0.58
C GLY A 86 -13.05 -2.99 -0.63
N TYR A 87 -12.89 -2.46 -1.84
CA TYR A 87 -12.79 -3.19 -3.09
C TYR A 87 -11.50 -2.79 -3.84
N ILE A 88 -11.03 -3.66 -4.73
CA ILE A 88 -10.02 -3.30 -5.72
C ILE A 88 -10.74 -3.16 -7.05
N SER A 89 -10.88 -1.92 -7.51
CA SER A 89 -11.41 -1.63 -8.84
C SER A 89 -10.41 -1.96 -9.94
N ASN A 90 -10.91 -2.07 -11.19
CA ASN A 90 -10.06 -2.22 -12.37
C ASN A 90 -9.01 -1.10 -12.48
N GLY A 91 -9.42 0.15 -12.22
CA GLY A 91 -8.54 1.31 -12.29
C GLY A 91 -7.44 1.27 -11.23
N GLU A 92 -7.75 0.90 -10.01
CA GLU A 92 -6.78 0.80 -8.92
C GLU A 92 -5.77 -0.32 -9.16
N LEU A 93 -6.25 -1.49 -9.61
CA LEU A 93 -5.38 -2.60 -9.99
C LEU A 93 -4.42 -2.18 -11.11
N PHE A 94 -4.91 -1.45 -12.12
CA PHE A 94 -4.07 -0.90 -13.18
C PHE A 94 -3.00 0.05 -12.62
N GLN A 95 -3.37 1.01 -11.79
CA GLN A 95 -2.45 2.01 -11.26
C GLN A 95 -1.32 1.37 -10.45
N VAL A 96 -1.65 0.45 -9.55
CA VAL A 96 -0.65 -0.21 -8.71
C VAL A 96 0.26 -1.12 -9.54
N LEU A 97 -0.28 -1.87 -10.50
CA LEU A 97 0.56 -2.65 -11.40
C LEU A 97 1.45 -1.77 -12.27
N LYS A 98 0.95 -0.60 -12.71
CA LYS A 98 1.74 0.38 -13.47
C LYS A 98 2.92 0.91 -12.65
N MET A 99 2.73 1.18 -11.35
CA MET A 99 3.82 1.55 -10.44
C MET A 99 4.89 0.45 -10.38
N MET A 100 4.49 -0.82 -10.32
CA MET A 100 5.44 -1.95 -10.23
C MET A 100 6.19 -2.24 -11.53
N VAL A 101 5.49 -2.24 -12.69
CA VAL A 101 6.10 -2.61 -13.98
C VAL A 101 6.78 -1.43 -14.68
N GLY A 102 6.45 -0.20 -14.29
CA GLY A 102 6.93 1.02 -14.92
C GLY A 102 6.63 1.04 -16.42
N ASN A 103 7.68 1.28 -17.22
CA ASN A 103 7.59 1.36 -18.68
C ASN A 103 7.91 0.05 -19.41
N ASN A 104 8.01 -1.08 -18.69
CA ASN A 104 8.31 -2.37 -19.29
C ASN A 104 7.13 -2.94 -20.12
N LEU A 105 5.91 -2.43 -19.90
CA LEU A 105 4.72 -2.81 -20.65
C LEU A 105 4.02 -1.57 -21.20
N LYS A 106 3.43 -1.71 -22.39
CA LYS A 106 2.48 -0.72 -22.92
C LYS A 106 1.20 -0.75 -22.10
N ASP A 107 0.54 0.40 -21.98
CA ASP A 107 -0.70 0.53 -21.22
C ASP A 107 -1.79 -0.43 -21.72
N THR A 108 -1.86 -0.69 -23.03
CA THR A 108 -2.82 -1.65 -23.59
C THR A 108 -2.53 -3.09 -23.17
N GLN A 109 -1.26 -3.48 -23.05
CA GLN A 109 -0.88 -4.81 -22.57
C GLN A 109 -1.15 -4.95 -21.08
N LEU A 110 -0.87 -3.90 -20.32
CA LEU A 110 -1.16 -3.86 -18.89
C LEU A 110 -2.67 -3.95 -18.64
N GLN A 111 -3.48 -3.18 -19.38
CA GLN A 111 -4.94 -3.21 -19.28
C GLN A 111 -5.48 -4.62 -19.56
N GLN A 112 -4.96 -5.32 -20.58
CA GLN A 112 -5.36 -6.71 -20.84
C GLN A 112 -5.05 -7.67 -19.68
N ILE A 113 -3.97 -7.44 -18.93
CA ILE A 113 -3.63 -8.23 -17.74
C ILE A 113 -4.62 -7.90 -16.61
N VAL A 114 -4.91 -6.62 -16.40
CA VAL A 114 -5.89 -6.14 -15.41
C VAL A 114 -7.26 -6.75 -15.68
N ASP A 115 -7.78 -6.62 -16.90
CA ASP A 115 -9.11 -7.13 -17.27
C ASP A 115 -9.22 -8.64 -17.04
N LYS A 116 -8.19 -9.40 -17.46
CA LYS A 116 -8.13 -10.84 -17.21
C LYS A 116 -8.06 -11.17 -15.72
N THR A 117 -7.37 -10.36 -14.92
CA THR A 117 -7.24 -10.59 -13.48
C THR A 117 -8.58 -10.39 -12.79
N ILE A 118 -9.28 -9.29 -13.10
CA ILE A 118 -10.64 -9.03 -12.57
C ILE A 118 -11.57 -10.19 -12.95
N ILE A 119 -11.66 -10.55 -14.23
CA ILE A 119 -12.55 -11.65 -14.71
C ILE A 119 -12.29 -12.98 -13.98
N ASN A 120 -11.05 -13.27 -13.64
CA ASN A 120 -10.71 -14.54 -12.96
C ASN A 120 -10.98 -14.49 -11.45
N ALA A 121 -10.80 -13.33 -10.82
CA ALA A 121 -10.92 -13.14 -9.39
C ALA A 121 -12.37 -12.88 -8.95
N ASP A 122 -13.09 -12.05 -9.69
CA ASP A 122 -14.48 -11.63 -9.47
C ASP A 122 -15.44 -12.84 -9.60
N LYS A 123 -15.96 -13.30 -8.46
CA LYS A 123 -16.86 -14.46 -8.35
C LYS A 123 -18.31 -14.07 -8.31
N ASP A 124 -18.62 -12.89 -7.78
CA ASP A 124 -20.00 -12.42 -7.64
C ASP A 124 -20.46 -11.56 -8.84
N GLY A 125 -19.54 -11.14 -9.69
CA GLY A 125 -19.79 -10.42 -10.94
C GLY A 125 -20.00 -8.92 -10.76
N ASP A 126 -19.53 -8.32 -9.66
CA ASP A 126 -19.69 -6.90 -9.38
C ASP A 126 -18.68 -6.00 -10.14
N GLY A 127 -17.72 -6.60 -10.83
CA GLY A 127 -16.69 -5.93 -11.63
C GLY A 127 -15.50 -5.42 -10.83
N ARG A 128 -15.40 -5.75 -9.54
CA ARG A 128 -14.31 -5.39 -8.63
C ARG A 128 -13.82 -6.65 -7.91
N ILE A 129 -12.82 -6.50 -7.04
CA ILE A 129 -12.31 -7.60 -6.22
C ILE A 129 -12.50 -7.24 -4.75
N SER A 130 -13.37 -7.97 -4.07
CA SER A 130 -13.54 -7.91 -2.61
C SER A 130 -12.33 -8.48 -1.85
N PHE A 131 -12.22 -8.21 -0.56
CA PHE A 131 -11.16 -8.78 0.28
C PHE A 131 -11.19 -10.31 0.29
N GLU A 132 -12.38 -10.91 0.31
CA GLU A 132 -12.60 -12.35 0.29
C GLU A 132 -12.08 -12.98 -1.02
N GLU A 133 -12.39 -12.37 -2.16
CA GLU A 133 -11.91 -12.82 -3.48
C GLU A 133 -10.40 -12.67 -3.61
N PHE A 134 -9.85 -11.55 -3.14
CA PHE A 134 -8.40 -11.35 -3.07
C PHE A 134 -7.73 -12.45 -2.23
N CYS A 135 -8.28 -12.79 -1.07
CA CYS A 135 -7.78 -13.87 -0.23
C CYS A 135 -7.86 -15.23 -0.91
N ALA A 136 -8.92 -15.51 -1.67
CA ALA A 136 -9.05 -16.76 -2.42
C ALA A 136 -7.99 -16.90 -3.53
N VAL A 137 -7.59 -15.78 -4.15
CA VAL A 137 -6.58 -15.76 -5.21
C VAL A 137 -5.15 -15.76 -4.66
N VAL A 138 -4.87 -14.99 -3.61
CA VAL A 138 -3.50 -14.73 -3.10
C VAL A 138 -3.16 -15.57 -1.87
N GLY A 139 -4.16 -15.90 -1.06
CA GLY A 139 -3.99 -16.64 0.19
C GLY A 139 -4.00 -18.17 0.03
N GLY A 140 -4.26 -18.67 -1.18
CA GLY A 140 -4.18 -20.09 -1.54
C GLY A 140 -2.78 -20.70 -1.41
#